data_AF-A0A7L2KE86-F1
#
_entry.id   AF-A0A7L2KE86-F1
#
_cell.length_a   1.000
_cell.length_b   1.000
_cell.length_c   1.000
_cell.angle_alpha   90.00
_cell.angle_beta   90.00
_cell.angle_gamma   90.00
#
_symmetry.space_group_name_H-M   'P 1'
#
loop_
_entity.id
_entity.type
_entity.pdbx_description
1 polymer ?
#
loop_
_entity_poly.entity_id
_entity_poly.type
_entity_poly.pdbx_seq_one_letter_code
_entity_poly.pdbx_strand_id
1 'polypeptide(L)'
;GAEQTEEHLKREHSLSKPYQGVGSASSGLWDLLGNAMVMTQFIRLTPDVQSKQGAVWNRVPCYLRDWEMQVHFKIHGQGKKNLNGDGFAIWYTKDRMQPGPVFGSKDNFLGLGVFVDTYPNEEKQQEVRHTGLLLAPDPVSPPWQRVFPYISAMVNNGSLTYDHDRDGRPTELGGCTAMVRNLNHDTFLVIRYVKRRLTV
;
A
#
# COMPACT_ATOMS: atom_id res chain seq x y z
N GLY A 1 21.16 15.17 10.16
CA GLY A 1 21.66 13.96 9.48
C GLY A 1 20.90 12.72 9.90
N ALA A 2 20.91 12.35 11.18
CA ALA A 2 19.94 11.43 11.79
C ALA A 2 19.27 12.09 13.02
N GLU A 3 20.04 12.89 13.77
CA GLU A 3 19.56 13.67 14.93
C GLU A 3 18.43 14.66 14.59
N GLN A 4 18.50 15.34 13.44
CA GLN A 4 17.42 16.22 12.96
C GLN A 4 16.10 15.48 12.65
N THR A 5 16.18 14.20 12.29
CA THR A 5 14.99 13.39 11.99
C THR A 5 14.29 12.98 13.29
N GLU A 6 15.05 12.73 14.36
CA GLU A 6 14.50 12.43 15.69
C GLU A 6 13.84 13.64 16.34
N GLU A 7 14.41 14.85 16.17
CA GLU A 7 13.86 16.09 16.74
C GLU A 7 12.44 16.40 16.24
N HIS A 8 12.14 16.03 15.00
CA HIS A 8 10.82 16.25 14.38
C HIS A 8 9.91 15.02 14.38
N LEU A 9 10.36 13.91 14.97
CA LEU A 9 9.59 12.66 15.01
C LEU A 9 8.31 12.84 15.84
N LYS A 10 7.18 12.50 15.22
CA LYS A 10 5.86 12.50 15.89
C LYS A 10 5.54 11.10 16.40
N ARG A 11 5.87 10.86 17.67
CA ARG A 11 5.72 9.54 18.32
C ARG A 11 4.28 9.03 18.27
N GLU A 12 3.32 9.93 18.41
CA GLU A 12 1.89 9.65 18.35
C GLU A 12 1.43 9.10 16.98
N HIS A 13 2.18 9.40 15.91
CA HIS A 13 1.93 8.96 14.53
C HIS A 13 3.02 8.00 14.03
N SER A 14 3.79 7.38 14.93
CA SER A 14 4.89 6.47 14.57
C SER A 14 4.66 5.06 15.12
N LEU A 15 5.17 4.07 14.40
CA LEU A 15 5.29 2.67 14.84
C LEU A 15 6.77 2.29 14.90
N SER A 16 7.28 1.99 16.09
CA SER A 16 8.66 1.56 16.30
C SER A 16 8.72 0.33 17.19
N LYS A 17 9.78 -0.48 17.02
CA LYS A 17 10.01 -1.66 17.87
C LYS A 17 10.15 -1.23 19.33
N PRO A 18 9.62 -2.00 20.30
CA PRO A 18 9.00 -3.32 20.14
C PRO A 18 7.46 -3.29 19.92
N TYR A 19 6.92 -2.21 19.35
CA TYR A 19 5.49 -2.03 19.04
C TYR A 19 4.59 -2.15 20.27
N GLN A 20 5.06 -1.65 21.41
CA GLN A 20 4.32 -1.68 22.67
C GLN A 20 2.96 -1.00 22.54
N GLY A 21 1.92 -1.68 23.03
CA GLY A 21 0.56 -1.15 23.07
C GLY A 21 -0.20 -1.20 21.74
N VAL A 22 0.39 -1.62 20.63
CA VAL A 22 -0.34 -1.81 19.37
C VAL A 22 -1.42 -2.88 19.55
N GLY A 23 -2.67 -2.55 19.23
CA GLY A 23 -3.83 -3.42 19.45
C GLY A 23 -4.34 -3.46 20.90
N SER A 24 -3.70 -2.75 21.84
CA SER A 24 -4.19 -2.62 23.22
C SER A 24 -5.34 -1.61 23.30
N ALA A 25 -6.47 -2.00 23.89
CA ALA A 25 -7.65 -1.13 24.00
C ALA A 25 -7.40 0.10 24.88
N SER A 26 -6.66 -0.03 25.99
CA SER A 26 -6.59 1.00 27.04
C SER A 26 -5.56 2.12 26.80
N SER A 27 -4.48 1.85 26.07
CA SER A 27 -3.37 2.82 25.90
C SER A 27 -2.69 2.79 24.53
N GLY A 28 -3.18 1.96 23.60
CA GLY A 28 -2.62 1.86 22.26
C GLY A 28 -2.91 3.10 21.42
N LEU A 29 -1.90 3.62 20.72
CA LEU A 29 -2.07 4.66 19.70
C LEU A 29 -2.44 4.09 18.33
N TRP A 30 -2.39 2.78 18.18
CA TRP A 30 -2.62 2.07 16.93
C TRP A 30 -3.50 0.85 17.15
N ASP A 31 -4.46 0.67 16.26
CA ASP A 31 -5.37 -0.47 16.23
C ASP A 31 -4.97 -1.46 15.13
N LEU A 32 -5.18 -2.75 15.41
CA LEU A 32 -5.07 -3.82 14.43
C LEU A 32 -6.45 -4.16 13.88
N LEU A 33 -6.50 -4.48 12.59
CA LEU A 33 -7.70 -4.96 11.91
C LEU A 33 -7.36 -6.23 11.12
N GLY A 34 -8.32 -7.16 11.04
CA GLY A 34 -8.22 -8.36 10.22
C GLY A 34 -7.12 -9.31 10.70
N ASN A 35 -6.29 -9.76 9.76
CA ASN A 35 -5.21 -10.72 10.00
C ASN A 35 -3.90 -10.09 10.51
N ALA A 36 -3.88 -8.77 10.74
CA ALA A 36 -2.69 -8.09 11.20
C ALA A 36 -2.25 -8.57 12.59
N MET A 37 -0.96 -8.82 12.75
CA MET A 37 -0.38 -9.40 13.97
C MET A 37 0.95 -8.73 14.31
N VAL A 38 1.12 -8.38 15.57
CA VAL A 38 2.38 -7.85 16.11
C VAL A 38 3.33 -9.02 16.35
N MET A 39 4.52 -8.96 15.76
CA MET A 39 5.64 -9.85 16.03
C MET A 39 6.73 -9.08 16.78
N THR A 40 7.72 -9.78 17.33
CA THR A 40 8.83 -9.16 18.09
C THR A 40 9.61 -8.12 17.27
N GLN A 41 9.71 -8.31 15.95
CA GLN A 41 10.57 -7.51 15.06
C GLN A 41 9.82 -6.78 13.95
N PHE A 42 8.53 -7.02 13.76
CA PHE A 42 7.72 -6.37 12.73
C PHE A 42 6.23 -6.52 13.04
N ILE A 43 5.40 -5.72 12.39
CA ILE A 43 3.96 -5.97 12.32
C ILE A 43 3.69 -6.64 10.98
N ARG A 44 3.08 -7.83 11.01
CA ARG A 44 2.68 -8.54 9.80
C ARG A 44 1.24 -8.21 9.47
N LEU A 45 0.98 -7.60 8.31
CA LEU A 45 -0.38 -7.30 7.87
C LEU A 45 -1.11 -8.57 7.41
N THR A 46 -0.47 -9.37 6.55
CA THR A 46 -1.02 -10.62 6.03
C THR A 46 0.06 -11.73 6.04
N PRO A 47 -0.32 -13.00 6.30
CA PRO A 47 0.56 -14.13 6.04
C PRO A 47 0.60 -14.46 4.54
N ASP A 48 1.56 -15.30 4.13
CA ASP A 48 1.67 -15.85 2.76
C ASP A 48 0.60 -16.94 2.54
N VAL A 49 -0.67 -16.54 2.62
CA VAL A 49 -1.87 -17.37 2.46
C VAL A 49 -2.92 -16.55 1.71
N GLN A 50 -3.68 -17.20 0.85
CA GLN A 50 -4.72 -16.57 0.04
C GLN A 50 -5.83 -15.93 0.88
N SER A 51 -6.46 -14.90 0.31
CA SER A 51 -7.66 -14.24 0.83
C SER A 51 -7.50 -13.74 2.27
N LYS A 52 -6.39 -13.02 2.52
CA LYS A 52 -6.11 -12.38 3.81
C LYS A 52 -6.12 -10.88 3.66
N GLN A 53 -6.64 -10.21 4.67
CA GLN A 53 -6.68 -8.76 4.77
C GLN A 53 -6.29 -8.38 6.18
N GLY A 54 -5.38 -7.43 6.32
CA GLY A 54 -5.00 -6.91 7.61
C GLY A 54 -4.52 -5.48 7.49
N ALA A 55 -4.79 -4.68 8.52
CA ALA A 55 -4.40 -3.29 8.56
C ALA A 55 -3.96 -2.90 9.97
N VAL A 56 -3.18 -1.82 10.04
CA VAL A 56 -2.85 -1.13 11.28
C VAL A 56 -3.21 0.35 11.09
N TRP A 57 -3.98 0.91 12.03
CA TRP A 57 -4.53 2.26 11.92
C TRP A 57 -4.18 3.11 13.13
N ASN A 58 -3.67 4.32 12.90
CA ASN A 58 -3.41 5.27 13.98
C ASN A 58 -4.74 5.81 14.53
N ARG A 59 -4.86 5.89 15.86
CA ARG A 59 -6.06 6.41 16.53
C ARG A 59 -6.13 7.92 16.51
N VAL A 60 -4.98 8.58 16.46
CA VAL A 60 -4.86 10.04 16.59
C VAL A 60 -4.92 10.67 15.20
N PRO A 61 -5.88 11.58 14.92
CA PRO A 61 -5.88 12.30 13.66
C PRO A 61 -4.60 13.15 13.50
N CYS A 62 -4.00 13.12 12.32
CA CYS A 62 -2.84 13.96 11.99
C CYS A 62 -3.32 15.30 11.41
N TYR A 63 -2.91 16.40 12.04
CA TYR A 63 -3.25 17.78 11.62
C TYR A 63 -2.06 18.53 11.01
N LEU A 64 -0.96 17.84 10.75
CA LEU A 64 0.24 18.44 10.17
C LEU A 64 -0.04 18.84 8.72
N ARG A 65 0.27 20.09 8.38
CA ARG A 65 0.12 20.61 7.02
C ARG A 65 1.23 20.11 6.09
N ASP A 66 2.43 20.01 6.64
CA ASP A 66 3.63 19.53 5.99
C ASP A 66 4.13 18.33 6.79
N TRP A 67 4.31 17.19 6.14
CA TRP A 67 4.71 15.95 6.79
C TRP A 67 5.55 15.06 5.87
N GLU A 68 6.31 14.18 6.50
CA GLU A 68 7.05 13.11 5.85
C GLU A 68 6.82 11.83 6.67
N MET A 69 6.57 10.73 5.97
CA MET A 69 6.40 9.42 6.55
C MET A 69 7.39 8.47 5.89
N GLN A 70 8.22 7.86 6.72
CA GLN A 70 9.19 6.85 6.30
C GLN A 70 8.66 5.49 6.75
N VAL A 71 8.42 4.61 5.78
CA VAL A 71 7.89 3.27 6.01
C VAL A 71 8.98 2.26 5.73
N HIS A 72 9.49 1.60 6.77
CA HIS A 72 10.32 0.42 6.63
C HIS A 72 9.41 -0.80 6.46
N PHE A 73 9.47 -1.45 5.30
CA PHE A 73 8.58 -2.56 4.96
C PHE A 73 9.33 -3.72 4.31
N LYS A 74 8.65 -4.85 4.22
CA LYS A 74 9.12 -6.02 3.47
C LYS A 74 7.94 -6.75 2.86
N ILE A 75 8.02 -7.02 1.56
CA ILE A 75 7.10 -7.93 0.87
C ILE A 75 7.89 -9.18 0.51
N HIS A 76 7.49 -10.34 1.05
CA HIS A 76 8.14 -11.61 0.73
C HIS A 76 7.14 -12.76 0.69
N GLY A 77 7.45 -13.80 -0.07
CA GLY A 77 6.62 -15.00 -0.18
C GLY A 77 7.27 -16.07 -1.04
N GLN A 78 6.80 -17.31 -0.89
CA GLN A 78 7.37 -18.50 -1.54
C GLN A 78 6.75 -18.81 -2.91
N GLY A 79 5.66 -18.14 -3.29
CA GLY A 79 4.96 -18.44 -4.54
C GLY A 79 5.79 -18.09 -5.78
N LYS A 80 5.61 -18.91 -6.84
CA LYS A 80 6.32 -18.80 -8.13
C LYS A 80 6.12 -17.42 -8.76
N LYS A 81 7.09 -17.03 -9.61
CA LYS A 81 7.42 -15.66 -10.04
C LYS A 81 6.24 -14.68 -10.28
N ASN A 82 5.04 -15.10 -10.71
CA ASN A 82 3.91 -14.20 -11.05
C ASN A 82 2.55 -14.55 -10.40
N LEU A 83 2.51 -15.30 -9.30
CA LEU A 83 1.26 -15.69 -8.60
C LEU A 83 1.19 -15.17 -7.16
N ASN A 84 1.56 -13.91 -6.95
CA ASN A 84 1.67 -13.36 -5.60
C ASN A 84 1.18 -11.93 -5.60
N GLY A 85 0.28 -11.65 -4.68
CA GLY A 85 -0.46 -10.41 -4.63
C GLY A 85 -1.25 -10.31 -3.33
N ASP A 86 -1.90 -9.18 -3.08
CA ASP A 86 -2.03 -8.07 -4.05
C ASP A 86 -1.00 -6.97 -3.80
N GLY A 87 -0.54 -6.80 -2.56
CA GLY A 87 0.42 -5.78 -2.17
C GLY A 87 0.03 -5.15 -0.85
N PHE A 88 0.35 -3.87 -0.65
CA PHE A 88 -0.17 -3.10 0.48
C PHE A 88 -0.44 -1.65 0.10
N ALA A 89 -1.22 -0.97 0.96
CA ALA A 89 -1.52 0.44 0.81
C ALA A 89 -1.12 1.22 2.06
N ILE A 90 -0.70 2.46 1.84
CA ILE A 90 -0.49 3.46 2.88
C ILE A 90 -1.59 4.51 2.77
N TRP A 91 -2.21 4.81 3.90
CA TRP A 91 -3.40 5.64 3.96
C TRP A 91 -3.16 6.93 4.76
N TYR A 92 -3.61 8.05 4.19
CA TYR A 92 -3.85 9.29 4.91
C TYR A 92 -5.29 9.71 4.63
N THR A 93 -6.21 9.23 5.45
CA THR A 93 -7.66 9.28 5.19
C THR A 93 -8.45 9.81 6.38
N LYS A 94 -9.66 10.33 6.10
CA LYS A 94 -10.60 10.78 7.13
C LYS A 94 -11.10 9.62 7.99
N ASP A 95 -11.50 8.53 7.34
CA ASP A 95 -12.00 7.34 8.03
C ASP A 95 -10.85 6.36 8.29
N ARG A 96 -10.94 5.64 9.41
CA ARG A 96 -10.04 4.53 9.78
C ARG A 96 -10.85 3.29 10.16
N MET A 97 -10.20 2.14 10.24
CA MET A 97 -10.82 0.89 10.74
C MET A 97 -12.04 0.43 9.92
N GLN A 98 -12.04 0.68 8.61
CA GLN A 98 -13.07 0.22 7.69
C GLN A 98 -12.45 -0.79 6.71
N PRO A 99 -12.76 -2.09 6.83
CA PRO A 99 -12.26 -3.09 5.89
C PRO A 99 -12.91 -2.91 4.51
N GLY A 100 -12.26 -3.44 3.47
CA GLY A 100 -12.81 -3.40 2.13
C GLY A 100 -11.89 -3.97 1.06
N PRO A 101 -12.27 -3.82 -0.22
CA PRO A 101 -11.57 -4.47 -1.33
C PRO A 101 -10.24 -3.81 -1.70
N VAL A 102 -9.98 -2.57 -1.26
CA VAL A 102 -8.81 -1.81 -1.69
C VAL A 102 -7.65 -2.09 -0.75
N PHE A 103 -6.84 -3.11 -1.09
CA PHE A 103 -5.71 -3.57 -0.26
C PHE A 103 -6.08 -3.79 1.22
N GLY A 104 -7.29 -4.29 1.49
CA GLY A 104 -7.81 -4.55 2.83
C GLY A 104 -8.53 -3.38 3.50
N SER A 105 -8.69 -2.24 2.82
CA SER A 105 -9.40 -1.05 3.32
C SER A 105 -10.62 -0.71 2.46
N LYS A 106 -11.51 0.14 2.99
CA LYS A 106 -12.71 0.61 2.28
C LYS A 106 -12.38 1.26 0.93
N ASP A 107 -13.26 1.03 -0.02
CA ASP A 107 -13.32 1.85 -1.24
C ASP A 107 -13.97 3.22 -0.95
N ASN A 108 -14.02 4.11 -1.93
CA ASN A 108 -14.63 5.44 -1.82
C ASN A 108 -14.12 6.21 -0.59
N PHE A 109 -12.81 6.13 -0.36
CA PHE A 109 -12.16 6.80 0.75
C PHE A 109 -12.09 8.32 0.51
N LEU A 110 -11.99 9.08 1.59
CA LEU A 110 -11.71 10.51 1.55
C LEU A 110 -10.28 10.74 2.03
N GLY A 111 -9.37 11.09 1.12
CA GLY A 111 -7.96 11.34 1.42
C GLY A 111 -7.01 10.82 0.36
N LEU A 112 -5.84 10.37 0.79
CA LEU A 112 -4.75 9.85 -0.04
C LEU A 112 -4.55 8.34 0.22
N GLY A 113 -4.43 7.58 -0.86
CA GLY A 113 -3.90 6.23 -0.87
C GLY A 113 -2.62 6.16 -1.69
N VAL A 114 -1.57 5.53 -1.15
CA VAL A 114 -0.35 5.15 -1.89
C VAL A 114 -0.29 3.63 -1.93
N PHE A 115 -0.35 3.06 -3.12
CA PHE A 115 -0.46 1.63 -3.36
C PHE A 115 0.88 1.08 -3.81
N VAL A 116 1.36 0.03 -3.14
CA VAL A 116 2.48 -0.78 -3.58
C VAL A 116 1.89 -2.08 -4.11
N ASP A 117 1.58 -2.07 -5.41
CA ASP A 117 0.91 -3.16 -6.10
C ASP A 117 1.92 -4.15 -6.65
N THR A 118 1.70 -5.43 -6.40
CA THR A 118 2.62 -6.51 -6.76
C THR A 118 2.08 -7.45 -7.81
N TYR A 119 0.82 -7.26 -8.23
CA TYR A 119 0.14 -8.18 -9.13
C TYR A 119 -0.49 -7.41 -10.31
N PRO A 120 -0.14 -7.73 -11.57
CA PRO A 120 -0.70 -7.03 -12.73
C PRO A 120 -2.09 -7.58 -13.09
N ASN A 121 -3.15 -7.10 -12.44
CA ASN A 121 -4.52 -7.55 -12.69
C ASN A 121 -4.94 -7.30 -14.15
N GLU A 122 -4.64 -6.12 -14.71
CA GLU A 122 -5.06 -5.74 -16.06
C GLU A 122 -4.47 -6.66 -17.14
N GLU A 123 -3.17 -6.95 -17.04
CA GLU A 123 -2.45 -7.79 -17.99
C GLU A 123 -2.98 -9.22 -17.97
N LYS A 124 -3.21 -9.77 -16.77
CA LYS A 124 -3.78 -11.10 -16.59
C LYS A 124 -5.18 -11.21 -17.21
N GLN A 125 -6.00 -10.16 -17.09
CA GLN A 125 -7.32 -10.15 -17.71
C GLN A 125 -7.24 -10.09 -19.24
N GLN A 126 -6.29 -9.33 -19.78
CA GLN A 126 -6.04 -9.32 -21.22
C GLN A 126 -5.57 -10.69 -21.72
N GLU A 127 -4.65 -11.36 -21.03
CA GLU A 127 -4.21 -12.73 -21.37
C GLU A 127 -5.38 -13.73 -21.41
N VAL A 128 -6.28 -13.68 -20.41
CA VAL A 128 -7.46 -14.56 -20.36
C VAL A 128 -8.42 -14.28 -21.53
N ARG A 129 -8.63 -13.00 -21.88
CA ARG A 129 -9.48 -12.63 -23.02
C ARG A 129 -8.89 -13.06 -24.37
N HIS A 130 -7.56 -12.94 -24.53
CA HIS A 130 -6.86 -13.37 -25.75
C HIS A 130 -6.73 -14.89 -25.89
N THR A 131 -6.78 -15.64 -24.79
CA THR A 131 -6.78 -17.12 -24.86
C THR A 131 -8.17 -17.70 -25.12
N GLY A 132 -9.25 -16.96 -24.84
CA GLY A 132 -10.64 -17.36 -25.10
C GLY A 132 -11.18 -17.00 -26.51
N LEU A 133 -10.52 -16.10 -27.23
CA LEU A 133 -10.79 -15.75 -28.62
C LEU A 133 -9.53 -16.08 -29.41
N LEU A 134 -9.62 -16.88 -30.49
CA LEU A 134 -8.51 -17.14 -31.43
C LEU A 134 -8.10 -15.87 -32.21
N LEU A 135 -7.76 -14.80 -31.50
CA LEU A 135 -7.23 -13.58 -32.07
C LEU A 135 -5.73 -13.59 -31.80
N ALA A 136 -4.96 -13.52 -32.88
CA ALA A 136 -3.51 -13.47 -32.82
C ALA A 136 -3.05 -12.37 -31.84
N PRO A 137 -1.95 -12.57 -31.10
CA PRO A 137 -1.40 -11.52 -30.25
C PRO A 137 -1.10 -10.30 -31.13
N ASP A 138 -1.64 -9.15 -30.76
CA ASP A 138 -1.30 -7.88 -31.41
C ASP A 138 0.23 -7.69 -31.29
N PRO A 139 0.98 -7.56 -32.39
CA PRO A 139 2.45 -7.65 -32.39
C PRO A 139 3.15 -6.42 -31.78
N VAL A 140 2.39 -5.49 -31.20
CA VAL A 140 2.89 -4.28 -30.55
C VAL A 140 2.28 -4.21 -29.16
N SER A 141 3.02 -4.67 -28.15
CA SER A 141 2.73 -4.30 -26.77
C SER A 141 2.73 -2.76 -26.68
N PRO A 142 1.62 -2.10 -26.30
CA PRO A 142 1.60 -0.65 -26.30
C PRO A 142 2.64 -0.12 -25.30
N PRO A 143 3.33 1.00 -25.61
CA PRO A 143 4.42 1.55 -24.78
C PRO A 143 3.99 2.08 -23.40
N TRP A 144 2.73 1.85 -23.00
CA TRP A 144 2.08 2.34 -21.79
C TRP A 144 1.81 1.23 -20.75
N GLN A 145 2.46 0.08 -20.90
CA GLN A 145 2.30 -1.06 -20.03
C GLN A 145 3.11 -0.87 -18.74
N ARG A 146 2.45 -0.99 -17.57
CA ARG A 146 3.10 -0.81 -16.27
C ARG A 146 3.88 -2.07 -15.93
N VAL A 147 5.15 -1.93 -15.55
CA VAL A 147 5.95 -3.05 -15.08
C VAL A 147 5.76 -3.19 -13.57
N PHE A 148 5.35 -4.38 -13.12
CA PHE A 148 5.09 -4.65 -11.71
C PHE A 148 6.32 -5.25 -10.99
N PRO A 149 6.50 -4.99 -9.68
CA PRO A 149 5.61 -4.21 -8.81
C PRO A 149 5.57 -2.71 -9.15
N TYR A 150 4.41 -2.10 -8.95
CA TYR A 150 4.13 -0.73 -9.33
C TYR A 150 3.64 0.07 -8.12
N ILE A 151 4.25 1.24 -7.89
CA ILE A 151 3.84 2.17 -6.85
C ILE A 151 2.99 3.25 -7.50
N SER A 152 1.80 3.50 -6.99
CA SER A 152 0.91 4.56 -7.48
C SER A 152 0.27 5.34 -6.36
N ALA A 153 -0.12 6.58 -6.63
CA ALA A 153 -0.85 7.43 -5.68
C ALA A 153 -2.24 7.80 -6.23
N MET A 154 -3.22 7.85 -5.34
CA MET A 154 -4.60 8.26 -5.65
C MET A 154 -5.11 9.21 -4.56
N VAL A 155 -5.67 10.34 -4.97
CA VAL A 155 -6.46 11.20 -4.09
C VAL A 155 -7.93 10.99 -4.41
N ASN A 156 -8.72 10.82 -3.36
CA ASN A 156 -10.14 10.56 -3.48
C ASN A 156 -10.93 11.50 -2.56
N ASN A 157 -12.03 12.01 -3.08
CA ASN A 157 -12.99 12.88 -2.39
C ASN A 157 -14.17 12.07 -1.79
N GLY A 158 -14.15 10.75 -1.90
CA GLY A 158 -15.22 9.85 -1.49
C GLY A 158 -16.19 9.45 -2.63
N SER A 159 -15.99 9.94 -3.86
CA SER A 159 -16.84 9.58 -5.01
C SER A 159 -16.17 8.65 -6.02
N LEU A 160 -14.84 8.52 -5.99
CA LEU A 160 -14.11 7.65 -6.90
C LEU A 160 -14.03 6.23 -6.33
N THR A 161 -14.02 5.23 -7.19
CA THR A 161 -13.77 3.83 -6.84
C THR A 161 -12.39 3.43 -7.33
N TYR A 162 -11.66 2.68 -6.52
CA TYR A 162 -10.43 2.04 -6.96
C TYR A 162 -10.75 0.82 -7.85
N ASP A 163 -10.41 0.92 -9.13
CA ASP A 163 -10.62 -0.17 -10.10
C ASP A 163 -9.51 -1.23 -9.96
N HIS A 164 -9.75 -2.25 -9.14
CA HIS A 164 -8.78 -3.32 -8.90
C HIS A 164 -8.51 -4.18 -10.13
N ASP A 165 -9.46 -4.26 -11.07
CA ASP A 165 -9.29 -5.02 -12.31
C ASP A 165 -8.30 -4.35 -13.26
N ARG A 166 -8.12 -3.02 -13.12
CA ARG A 166 -7.18 -2.22 -13.89
C ARG A 166 -6.09 -1.59 -13.03
N ASP A 167 -5.77 -2.19 -11.88
CA ASP A 167 -4.70 -1.75 -10.98
C ASP A 167 -4.77 -0.24 -10.66
N GLY A 168 -5.99 0.28 -10.45
CA GLY A 168 -6.27 1.69 -10.15
C GLY A 168 -5.97 2.70 -11.27
N ARG A 169 -5.65 2.26 -12.51
CA ARG A 169 -5.22 3.12 -13.64
C ARG A 169 -6.11 4.36 -13.85
N PRO A 170 -7.45 4.25 -13.84
CA PRO A 170 -8.31 5.38 -14.19
C PRO A 170 -8.25 6.55 -13.20
N THR A 171 -7.79 6.28 -11.98
CA THR A 171 -7.80 7.24 -10.86
C THR A 171 -6.39 7.52 -10.32
N GLU A 172 -5.37 7.09 -11.04
CA GLU A 172 -3.96 7.30 -10.70
C GLU A 172 -3.57 8.78 -10.91
N LEU A 173 -2.88 9.37 -9.93
CA LEU A 173 -2.25 10.69 -10.05
C LEU A 173 -0.84 10.60 -10.64
N GLY A 174 -0.15 9.50 -10.37
CA GLY A 174 1.18 9.20 -10.84
C GLY A 174 1.76 8.00 -10.11
N GLY A 175 2.81 7.43 -10.70
CA GLY A 175 3.41 6.20 -10.20
C GLY A 175 4.72 5.85 -10.89
N CYS A 176 5.33 4.78 -10.42
CA CYS A 176 6.58 4.25 -10.95
C CYS A 176 6.70 2.74 -10.70
N THR A 177 7.47 2.07 -11.55
CA THR A 177 7.88 0.69 -11.29
C THR A 177 8.93 0.66 -10.18
N ALA A 178 8.77 -0.24 -9.22
CA ALA A 178 9.73 -0.44 -8.14
C ALA A 178 9.86 -1.92 -7.76
N MET A 179 11.07 -2.46 -7.86
CA MET A 179 11.35 -3.83 -7.45
C MET A 179 11.45 -3.90 -5.92
N VAL A 180 10.38 -4.27 -5.24
CA VAL A 180 10.27 -4.21 -3.76
C VAL A 180 10.07 -5.58 -3.09
N ARG A 181 9.98 -6.65 -3.88
CA ARG A 181 9.59 -7.98 -3.41
C ARG A 181 10.79 -8.93 -3.31
N ASN A 182 10.82 -9.74 -2.25
CA ASN A 182 11.85 -10.76 -2.00
C ASN A 182 13.28 -10.21 -2.00
N LEU A 183 13.45 -8.94 -1.58
CA LEU A 183 14.76 -8.33 -1.44
C LEU A 183 15.48 -8.87 -0.20
N ASN A 184 16.80 -9.04 -0.35
CA ASN A 184 17.72 -9.48 0.71
C ASN A 184 18.24 -8.34 1.60
N HIS A 185 17.78 -7.11 1.35
CA HIS A 185 18.10 -5.91 2.10
C HIS A 185 16.82 -5.20 2.55
N ASP A 186 16.97 -4.22 3.43
CA ASP A 186 15.85 -3.42 3.92
C ASP A 186 15.27 -2.52 2.83
N THR A 187 13.95 -2.38 2.81
CA THR A 187 13.22 -1.57 1.83
C THR A 187 12.47 -0.45 2.54
N PHE A 188 12.61 0.77 2.03
CA PHE A 188 11.99 1.96 2.61
C PHE A 188 11.16 2.67 1.55
N LEU A 189 10.00 3.17 1.95
CA LEU A 189 9.17 4.08 1.17
C LEU A 189 9.10 5.42 1.92
N VAL A 190 9.35 6.53 1.22
CA VAL A 190 9.30 7.86 1.83
C VAL A 190 8.21 8.68 1.16
N ILE A 191 7.12 8.91 1.88
CA ILE A 191 6.01 9.72 1.39
C ILE A 191 6.09 11.08 2.05
N ARG A 192 6.22 12.13 1.23
CA ARG A 192 6.38 13.51 1.69
C ARG A 192 5.31 14.39 1.08
N TYR A 193 4.57 15.10 1.92
CA TYR A 193 3.64 16.13 1.50
C TYR A 193 4.07 17.46 2.09
N VAL A 194 4.63 18.35 1.26
CA VAL A 194 5.14 19.66 1.72
C VAL A 194 4.76 20.74 0.71
N LYS A 195 4.23 21.87 1.17
CA LYS A 195 3.82 23.01 0.33
C LYS A 195 2.94 22.58 -0.84
N ARG A 196 1.96 21.69 -0.57
CA ARG A 196 1.03 21.12 -1.55
C ARG A 196 1.66 20.25 -2.63
N ARG A 197 2.90 19.80 -2.43
CA ARG A 197 3.58 18.83 -3.30
C ARG A 197 3.65 17.49 -2.60
N LEU A 198 3.09 16.46 -3.24
CA LEU A 198 3.28 15.06 -2.88
C LEU A 198 4.51 14.51 -3.62
N THR A 199 5.41 13.88 -2.87
CA THR A 199 6.54 13.10 -3.39
C THR A 199 6.46 11.72 -2.74
N VAL A 200 6.64 10.68 -3.54
CA VAL A 200 6.71 9.27 -3.11
C VAL A 200 8.02 8.69 -3.63
#